data_AF-A0A9W7SJP6-F1
#
_entry.id   AF-A0A9W7SJP6-F1
#
_cell.length_a   1.000
_cell.length_b   1.000
_cell.length_c   1.000
_cell.angle_alpha   90.00
_cell.angle_beta   90.00
_cell.angle_gamma   90.00
#
_symmetry.space_group_name_H-M   'P 1'
#
loop_
_entity.id
_entity.type
_entity.pdbx_description
1 polymer ?
#
loop_
_entity_poly.entity_id
_entity_poly.type
_entity_poly.pdbx_seq_one_letter_code
_entity_poly.pdbx_strand_id
1 'polypeptide(L)' 'MVPSAEFDLRNPPSAYGLDSSVVVELRNWLFARLQADLSIPKVLQSASPLVLADRTAARSKLMPKADLVKEVQMAV' A
#
# COMPACT_ATOMS: atom_id res chain seq x y z
N MET A 1 -3.11 -8.79 -17.05
CA MET A 1 -2.91 -9.02 -15.61
C MET A 1 -1.66 -9.86 -15.45
N VAL A 2 -0.76 -9.50 -14.53
CA VAL A 2 0.46 -10.26 -14.24
C VAL A 2 0.10 -11.48 -13.38
N PRO A 3 0.58 -12.70 -13.71
CA PRO A 3 0.39 -13.87 -12.88
C PRO A 3 0.87 -13.62 -11.45
N SER A 4 0.15 -14.13 -10.44
CA SER A 4 0.52 -13.94 -9.04
C SER A 4 1.91 -14.51 -8.70
N ALA A 5 2.36 -15.55 -9.41
CA ALA A 5 3.72 -16.10 -9.30
C ALA A 5 4.82 -15.14 -9.80
N GLU A 6 4.46 -14.15 -10.61
CA GLU A 6 5.37 -13.14 -11.18
C GLU A 6 5.25 -11.79 -10.45
N PHE A 7 4.43 -11.73 -9.39
CA PHE A 7 4.23 -10.52 -8.60
C PHE A 7 5.37 -10.34 -7.57
N ASP A 8 6.33 -9.49 -7.91
CA ASP A 8 7.41 -9.07 -7.02
C ASP A 8 7.00 -7.84 -6.21
N LEU A 9 6.93 -8.01 -4.90
CA LEU A 9 6.59 -6.95 -3.93
C LEU A 9 7.61 -5.80 -3.87
N ARG A 10 8.73 -5.88 -4.58
CA ARG A 10 9.78 -4.87 -4.65
C ARG A 10 9.65 -3.96 -5.87
N ASN A 11 8.91 -4.37 -6.90
CA ASN A 11 8.68 -3.55 -8.08
C ASN A 11 7.62 -2.47 -7.81
N PRO A 12 7.70 -1.31 -8.47
CA PRO A 12 6.69 -0.27 -8.31
C PRO A 12 5.33 -0.75 -8.82
N PRO A 13 4.22 -0.30 -8.22
CA PRO A 13 2.86 -0.57 -8.68
C PRO A 13 2.66 -0.30 -10.18
N SER A 14 3.31 0.73 -10.73
CA SER A 14 3.26 1.07 -12.16
C SER A 14 3.76 -0.06 -13.07
N ALA A 15 4.68 -0.90 -12.61
CA ALA A 15 5.15 -2.08 -13.36
C ALA A 15 4.04 -3.13 -13.58
N TYR A 16 2.97 -3.06 -12.79
CA TYR A 16 1.81 -3.97 -12.87
C TYR A 16 0.62 -3.38 -13.62
N GLY A 17 0.78 -2.23 -14.27
CA GLY A 17 -0.31 -1.56 -14.98
C GLY A 17 -1.34 -0.91 -14.06
N LEU A 18 -0.97 -0.57 -12.82
CA LEU A 18 -1.80 0.25 -11.94
C LEU A 18 -1.91 1.67 -12.50
N ASP A 19 -3.01 1.93 -13.20
CA ASP A 19 -3.41 3.24 -13.68
C ASP A 19 -4.21 4.03 -12.63
N SER A 20 -4.61 5.25 -12.96
CA SER A 20 -5.36 6.11 -12.03
C SER A 20 -6.72 5.54 -11.64
N SER A 21 -7.39 4.77 -12.52
CA SER A 21 -8.71 4.20 -12.26
C SER A 21 -8.60 3.02 -11.29
N VAL A 22 -7.65 2.12 -11.53
CA VAL A 22 -7.37 0.99 -10.63
C VAL A 22 -6.90 1.50 -9.26
N VAL A 23 -6.12 2.59 -9.22
CA VAL A 23 -5.70 3.21 -7.95
C VAL A 23 -6.88 3.82 -7.18
N VAL A 24 -7.84 4.45 -7.85
CA VAL A 24 -9.05 4.95 -7.19
C VAL A 24 -9.84 3.80 -6.55
N GLU A 25 -10.00 2.69 -7.26
CA GLU A 25 -10.68 1.50 -6.74
C GLU A 25 -9.92 0.91 -5.54
N LEU A 26 -8.60 0.72 -5.66
CA LEU A 26 -7.76 0.23 -4.57
C LEU A 26 -7.85 1.12 -3.33
N ARG A 27 -7.79 2.44 -3.51
CA ARG A 27 -7.90 3.42 -2.42
C ARG A 27 -9.26 3.32 -1.72
N ASN A 28 -10.34 3.19 -2.49
CA ASN A 28 -11.68 3.03 -1.93
C ASN A 28 -11.85 1.70 -1.18
N TRP A 29 -11.30 0.61 -1.71
CA TRP A 29 -11.30 -0.69 -1.06
C TRP A 29 -10.54 -0.67 0.27
N LEU A 30 -9.34 -0.08 0.29
CA LEU A 30 -8.54 0.09 1.51
C LEU A 30 -9.24 0.96 2.55
N PHE A 31 -9.90 2.04 2.12
CA PHE A 31 -10.70 2.86 3.02
C PHE A 31 -11.88 2.08 3.62
N ALA A 32 -12.63 1.34 2.80
CA ALA A 32 -13.77 0.56 3.26
C ALA A 32 -13.36 -0.55 4.25
N ARG A 33 -12.21 -1.19 4.03
CA ARG A 33 -11.76 -2.33 4.83
C ARG A 33 -10.97 -1.95 6.08
N LEU A 34 -10.14 -0.92 5.97
CA LEU A 34 -9.13 -0.56 6.97
C LEU A 34 -9.30 0.85 7.53
N GLN A 35 -10.28 1.62 7.03
CA GLN A 35 -10.48 3.02 7.38
C GLN A 35 -9.20 3.87 7.20
N ALA A 36 -8.34 3.46 6.28
CA ALA A 36 -7.10 4.14 5.94
C ALA A 36 -7.38 5.17 4.84
N ASP A 37 -7.26 6.45 5.16
CA ASP A 37 -7.39 7.52 4.17
C ASP A 37 -6.03 7.76 3.47
N LEU A 38 -5.97 7.37 2.20
CA LEU A 38 -4.79 7.44 1.37
C LEU A 38 -4.99 8.45 0.23
N SER A 39 -3.93 9.19 -0.05
CA SER A 39 -3.83 10.13 -1.16
C SER A 39 -3.49 9.38 -2.46
N ILE A 40 -4.29 9.55 -3.51
CA ILE A 40 -4.11 8.89 -4.84
C ILE A 40 -2.69 9.09 -5.41
N PRO A 41 -2.12 10.32 -5.46
CA PRO A 41 -0.74 10.51 -5.89
C PRO A 41 0.27 9.70 -5.08
N LYS A 42 0.08 9.58 -3.76
CA LYS A 42 0.99 8.79 -2.90
C LYS A 42 0.87 7.28 -3.12
N VAL A 43 -0.28 6.80 -3.60
CA VAL A 43 -0.47 5.41 -4.01
C VAL A 43 0.22 5.17 -5.36
N LEU A 44 0.00 6.04 -6.35
CA LEU A 44 0.63 5.98 -7.67
C LEU A 44 2.16 6.07 -7.62
N GLN A 45 2.69 6.90 -6.73
CA GLN A 45 4.13 7.10 -6.53
C GLN A 45 4.71 6.18 -5.44
N SER A 46 4.00 5.14 -5.01
CA SER A 46 4.58 4.18 -4.07
C SER A 46 5.73 3.44 -4.74
N ALA A 47 6.88 3.35 -4.07
CA ALA A 47 8.05 2.67 -4.62
C ALA A 47 7.82 1.16 -4.75
N SER A 48 6.92 0.59 -3.94
CA SER A 48 6.56 -0.82 -3.97
C SER A 48 5.21 -1.09 -3.26
N PRO A 49 4.61 -2.27 -3.46
CA PRO A 49 3.49 -2.77 -2.67
C PRO A 49 3.74 -2.82 -1.16
N LEU A 50 4.95 -3.15 -0.71
CA LEU A 50 5.30 -3.16 0.72
C LEU A 50 5.22 -1.75 1.33
N VAL A 51 5.79 -0.76 0.66
CA VAL A 51 5.70 0.64 1.11
C VAL A 51 4.26 1.13 1.14
N LEU A 52 3.40 0.63 0.23
CA LEU A 52 1.98 0.95 0.25
C LEU A 52 1.27 0.29 1.45
N ALA A 53 1.61 -0.96 1.78
CA ALA A 53 1.07 -1.67 2.93
C ALA A 53 1.43 -0.95 4.24
N ASP A 54 2.69 -0.54 4.41
CA ASP A 54 3.14 0.22 5.58
C ASP A 54 2.39 1.56 5.72
N ARG A 55 2.26 2.30 4.61
CA ARG A 55 1.50 3.56 4.59
C ARG A 55 0.03 3.34 4.95
N THR A 56 -0.55 2.24 4.50
CA THR A 56 -1.93 1.87 4.80
C THR A 56 -2.10 1.57 6.28
N ALA A 57 -1.21 0.74 6.84
CA ALA A 57 -1.22 0.40 8.27
C ALA A 57 -1.07 1.66 9.13
N ALA A 58 -0.12 2.53 8.82
CA ALA A 58 0.12 3.79 9.53
C ALA A 58 -1.05 4.79 9.49
N ARG A 59 -1.94 4.65 8.50
CA ARG A 59 -3.13 5.51 8.32
C ARG A 59 -4.43 4.84 8.74
N SER A 60 -4.40 3.54 9.03
CA SER A 60 -5.57 2.78 9.44
C SER A 60 -6.03 3.18 10.83
N LYS A 61 -7.33 3.42 10.98
CA LYS A 61 -7.95 3.67 12.30
C LYS A 61 -8.11 2.40 13.14
N LEU A 62 -7.91 1.22 12.52
CA LEU A 62 -8.06 -0.08 13.16
C LEU A 62 -6.76 -0.53 13.85
N MET A 63 -5.63 0.12 13.55
CA MET A 63 -4.33 -0.21 14.12
C MET A 63 -4.14 0.50 15.47
N PRO A 64 -3.87 -0.23 16.58
CA PRO A 64 -3.51 0.39 17.85
C PRO A 64 -2.22 1.20 17.69
N LYS A 65 -2.21 2.45 18.17
CA LYS A 65 -1.02 3.33 18.07
C LYS A 65 0.24 2.76 18.72
N ALA A 66 0.10 1.78 19.60
CA ALA A 66 1.21 1.11 20.30
C ALA A 66 2.02 0.16 19.39
N ASP A 67 1.44 -0.33 18.29
CA ASP A 67 2.07 -1.31 17.40
C ASP A 67 2.81 -0.68 16.22
N LEU A 68 2.84 0.66 16.13
CA LEU A 68 3.55 1.41 15.09
C LEU A 68 5.08 1.38 15.23
N VAL A 69 5.61 0.76 16.30
CA VAL A 69 7.04 0.71 16.57
C VAL A 69 7.46 -0.75 16.76
N LYS A 70 8.06 -1.37 15.74
CA LYS A 70 9.26 -2.26 15.89
C LYS A 70 9.82 -2.92 14.62
N GLU A 71 9.10 -3.05 13.50
CA GLU A 71 9.63 -3.92 12.42
C GLU A 71 10.58 -3.23 11.41
N VAL A 72 10.56 -1.91 11.28
CA VAL A 72 11.34 -1.24 10.20
C VAL A 72 12.80 -0.96 10.58
N GLN A 73 13.19 -1.05 11.86
CA GLN A 73 14.56 -0.75 12.29
C GLN A 73 15.54 -1.92 12.15
N MET A 74 15.09 -3.09 11.65
CA MET A 74 15.93 -4.30 11.50
C MET A 74 16.20 -4.72 10.04
N ALA A 75 15.76 -3.95 9.04
CA ALA A 75 15.94 -4.29 7.62
C ALA A 75 16.77 -3.25 6.83
N VAL A 76 17.70 -2.56 7.50
CA VAL A 76 18.78 -1.79 6.86
C VAL A 76 20.02 -2.66 6.73
#